data_AF-Q19N28-F1
#
_entry.id   AF-Q19N28-F1
#
_cell.length_a   1.000
_cell.length_b   1.000
_cell.length_c   1.000
_cell.angle_alpha   90.00
_cell.angle_beta   90.00
_cell.angle_gamma   90.00
#
_symmetry.space_group_name_H-M   'P 1'
#
loop_
_entity.id
_entity.type
_entity.pdbx_description
1 polymer ?
#
loop_
_entity_poly.entity_id
_entity_poly.type
_entity_poly.pdbx_seq_one_letter_code
_entity_poly.pdbx_strand_id
1 'polypeptide(L)'
;NETTTEDLLKAIINITNAWEEPLKHLVSAVPSLPKPSGDMLKTVNAVKAKNLVLLEGLKTILNRTKTVYEETDSPVWSGLSDLKSADEDTQLFAFYSLVRCLRRDTHKIDTFLK
;
A
#
# COMPACT_ATOMS: atom_id res chain seq x y z
N ASN A 1 -10.92 24.22 -10.20
CA ASN A 1 -10.93 23.84 -8.77
C ASN A 1 -9.51 23.67 -8.29
N GLU A 2 -9.15 24.40 -7.24
CA GLU A 2 -7.88 24.22 -6.51
C GLU A 2 -8.02 23.03 -5.55
N THR A 3 -6.96 22.26 -5.37
CA THR A 3 -6.90 21.14 -4.42
C THR A 3 -6.70 21.68 -3.01
N THR A 4 -7.56 21.30 -2.06
CA THR A 4 -7.44 21.72 -0.66
C THR A 4 -6.55 20.76 0.16
N THR A 5 -6.10 21.21 1.34
CA THR A 5 -5.41 20.34 2.30
C THR A 5 -6.25 19.14 2.72
N GLU A 6 -7.57 19.32 2.82
CA GLU A 6 -8.50 18.23 3.15
C GLU A 6 -8.59 17.21 2.02
N ASP A 7 -8.58 17.66 0.76
CA ASP A 7 -8.57 16.77 -0.41
C ASP A 7 -7.27 15.94 -0.45
N LEU A 8 -6.13 16.56 -0.14
CA LEU A 8 -4.84 15.85 -0.03
C LEU A 8 -4.88 14.82 1.10
N LEU A 9 -5.42 15.18 2.28
CA LEU A 9 -5.55 14.28 3.42
C LEU A 9 -6.46 13.08 3.10
N LYS A 10 -7.58 13.30 2.44
CA LYS A 10 -8.47 12.22 1.97
C LYS A 10 -7.76 11.32 0.94
N ALA A 11 -7.00 11.91 0.01
CA ALA A 11 -6.25 11.16 -0.99
C ALA A 11 -5.19 10.25 -0.36
N ILE A 12 -4.41 10.74 0.61
CA ILE A 12 -3.39 9.91 1.28
C ILE A 12 -4.03 8.81 2.14
N ILE A 13 -5.18 9.04 2.77
CA ILE A 13 -5.92 8.01 3.50
C ILE A 13 -6.36 6.91 2.54
N ASN A 14 -6.96 7.28 1.41
CA ASN A 14 -7.43 6.32 0.41
C ASN A 14 -6.28 5.47 -0.16
N ILE A 15 -5.14 6.09 -0.48
CA ILE A 15 -3.95 5.36 -0.95
C ILE A 15 -3.44 4.41 0.14
N THR A 16 -3.30 4.89 1.38
CA THR A 16 -2.77 4.09 2.51
C THR A 16 -3.69 2.89 2.80
N ASN A 17 -5.01 3.10 2.76
CA ASN A 17 -6.00 2.05 2.96
C ASN A 17 -5.97 1.00 1.84
N ALA A 18 -5.87 1.44 0.58
CA ALA A 18 -5.79 0.55 -0.58
C ALA A 18 -4.57 -0.40 -0.56
N TRP A 19 -3.51 -0.05 0.18
CA TRP A 19 -2.33 -0.89 0.35
C TRP A 19 -2.47 -2.00 1.40
N GLU A 20 -3.56 -2.05 2.18
CA GLU A 20 -3.72 -3.06 3.22
C GLU A 20 -3.71 -4.50 2.68
N GLU A 21 -4.59 -4.81 1.72
CA GLU A 21 -4.67 -6.15 1.11
C GLU A 21 -3.44 -6.51 0.27
N PRO A 22 -2.95 -5.64 -0.64
CA PRO A 22 -1.73 -5.95 -1.40
C PRO A 22 -0.51 -6.22 -0.52
N LEU A 23 -0.36 -5.55 0.63
CA LEU A 23 0.73 -5.83 1.56
C LEU A 23 0.58 -7.19 2.25
N LYS A 24 -0.65 -7.66 2.54
CA LYS A 24 -0.89 -9.04 3.03
C LYS A 24 -0.43 -10.06 1.98
N HIS A 25 -0.78 -9.85 0.72
CA HIS A 25 -0.36 -10.73 -0.37
C HIS A 25 1.15 -10.70 -0.61
N LEU A 26 1.77 -9.52 -0.54
CA LEU A 26 3.21 -9.37 -0.70
C LEU A 26 3.97 -10.15 0.38
N VAL A 27 3.54 -10.08 1.66
CA VAL A 27 4.12 -10.90 2.74
C VAL A 27 4.05 -12.39 2.41
N SER A 28 2.88 -12.86 1.95
CA SER A 28 2.66 -14.27 1.63
C SER A 28 3.40 -14.75 0.39
N ALA A 29 3.78 -13.84 -0.52
CA ALA A 29 4.47 -14.17 -1.77
C ALA A 29 5.99 -14.29 -1.61
N VAL A 30 6.61 -13.61 -0.64
CA VAL A 30 8.08 -13.68 -0.47
C VAL A 30 8.60 -15.11 -0.31
N PRO A 31 7.98 -16.00 0.49
CA PRO A 31 8.44 -17.39 0.62
C PRO A 31 8.26 -18.24 -0.64
N SER A 32 7.37 -17.84 -1.56
CA SER A 32 7.09 -18.58 -2.80
C SER A 32 7.94 -18.12 -3.99
N LEU A 33 8.81 -17.12 -3.81
CA LEU A 33 9.72 -16.68 -4.86
C LEU A 33 10.79 -17.75 -5.14
N PRO A 34 11.38 -17.78 -6.35
CA PRO A 34 12.48 -18.70 -6.69
C PRO A 34 13.69 -18.54 -5.75
N LYS A 35 13.91 -17.32 -5.26
CA LYS A 35 14.95 -16.98 -4.30
C LYS A 35 14.37 -16.21 -3.10
N PRO A 36 13.79 -16.92 -2.10
CA PRO A 36 13.26 -16.29 -0.91
C PRO A 36 14.36 -15.56 -0.13
N SER A 37 14.02 -14.43 0.49
CA SER A 37 14.94 -13.65 1.32
C SER A 37 14.32 -13.33 2.67
N GLY A 38 15.01 -13.73 3.75
CA GLY A 38 14.58 -13.43 5.12
C GLY A 38 14.55 -11.93 5.41
N ASP A 39 15.50 -11.17 4.87
CA ASP A 39 15.55 -9.72 5.06
C ASP A 39 14.45 -9.00 4.27
N MET A 40 14.12 -9.51 3.08
CA MET A 40 12.97 -9.03 2.31
C MET A 40 11.66 -9.29 3.06
N LEU A 41 11.47 -10.49 3.61
CA LEU A 41 10.29 -10.84 4.39
C LEU A 41 10.16 -9.95 5.64
N LYS A 42 11.25 -9.72 6.37
CA LYS A 42 11.28 -8.78 7.51
C LYS A 42 10.89 -7.36 7.06
N THR A 43 11.43 -6.89 5.94
CA THR A 43 11.17 -5.54 5.41
C THR A 43 9.70 -5.37 5.03
N VAL A 44 9.14 -6.31 4.27
CA VAL A 44 7.72 -6.23 3.84
C VAL A 44 6.78 -6.29 5.04
N ASN A 45 7.06 -7.14 6.05
CA ASN A 45 6.28 -7.16 7.30
C ASN A 45 6.36 -5.82 8.05
N ALA A 46 7.55 -5.21 8.13
CA ALA A 46 7.70 -3.91 8.76
C ALA A 46 6.92 -2.82 8.02
N VAL A 47 6.91 -2.83 6.68
CA VAL A 47 6.11 -1.89 5.87
C VAL A 47 4.62 -2.10 6.12
N LYS A 48 4.14 -3.34 6.13
CA LYS A 48 2.74 -3.67 6.47
C LYS A 48 2.32 -3.10 7.83
N ALA A 49 3.15 -3.32 8.86
CA ALA A 49 2.87 -2.81 10.20
C ALA A 49 2.85 -1.27 10.24
N LYS A 50 3.82 -0.62 9.58
CA LYS A 50 3.89 0.85 9.50
C LYS A 50 2.74 1.45 8.70
N ASN A 51 2.21 0.76 7.68
CA ASN A 51 1.06 1.21 6.90
C ASN A 51 -0.19 1.34 7.78
N LEU A 52 -0.42 0.39 8.69
CA LEU A 52 -1.54 0.43 9.64
C LEU A 52 -1.40 1.60 10.62
N VAL A 53 -0.22 1.76 11.23
CA VAL A 53 0.07 2.88 12.15
C VAL A 53 -0.11 4.23 11.45
N LEU A 54 0.34 4.35 10.20
CA LEU A 54 0.17 5.55 9.40
C LEU A 54 -1.32 5.83 9.14
N LEU A 55 -2.09 4.82 8.72
CA LEU A 55 -3.52 4.97 8.45
C LEU A 55 -4.30 5.46 9.67
N GLU A 56 -4.02 4.89 10.85
CA GLU A 56 -4.61 5.32 12.12
C GLU A 56 -4.27 6.79 12.45
N GLY A 57 -3.00 7.18 12.25
CA GLY A 57 -2.56 8.56 12.42
C GLY A 57 -3.27 9.54 11.48
N LEU A 58 -3.40 9.17 10.20
CA LEU A 58 -4.08 10.00 9.19
C LEU A 58 -5.57 10.17 9.51
N LYS A 59 -6.28 9.09 9.87
CA LYS A 59 -7.69 9.14 10.30
C LYS A 59 -7.86 10.01 11.55
N THR A 60 -6.90 9.95 12.48
CA THR A 60 -6.90 10.81 13.68
C THR A 60 -6.74 12.29 13.33
N ILE A 61 -5.88 12.64 12.37
CA ILE A 61 -5.70 14.02 11.90
C ILE A 61 -6.99 14.52 11.22
N LEU A 62 -7.58 13.72 10.34
CA LEU A 62 -8.83 14.08 9.64
C LEU A 62 -9.99 14.32 10.61
N ASN A 63 -10.13 13.49 11.65
CA ASN A 63 -11.14 13.70 12.67
C ASN A 63 -10.99 15.05 13.41
N ARG A 64 -9.76 15.58 13.51
CA ARG A 64 -9.51 16.89 14.12
C ARG A 64 -9.88 18.06 13.21
N THR A 65 -9.92 17.87 11.89
CA THR A 65 -10.35 18.91 10.95
C THR A 65 -11.87 19.08 10.89
N LYS A 66 -12.64 18.20 11.57
CA LYS A 66 -14.12 18.15 11.53
C LYS A 66 -14.68 17.93 10.11
N THR A 67 -13.84 17.43 9.20
CA THR A 67 -14.23 17.11 7.83
C THR A 67 -15.03 15.82 7.79
N VAL A 68 -16.14 15.80 7.06
CA VAL A 68 -16.88 14.56 6.79
C VAL A 68 -16.06 13.72 5.81
N TYR A 69 -15.80 12.47 6.19
CA TYR A 69 -15.11 11.48 5.39
C TYR A 69 -15.97 10.23 5.28
N GLU A 70 -16.33 9.90 4.06
CA GLU A 70 -16.88 8.59 3.71
C GLU A 70 -15.73 7.76 3.16
N GLU A 71 -15.51 6.61 3.78
CA GLU A 71 -14.51 5.67 3.34
C GLU A 71 -14.91 5.18 1.94
N THR A 72 -14.13 5.59 0.94
CA THR A 72 -14.39 5.20 -0.45
C THR A 72 -13.93 3.76 -0.65
N ASP A 73 -14.69 2.98 -1.42
CA ASP A 73 -14.26 1.65 -1.85
C ASP A 73 -12.85 1.75 -2.45
N SER A 74 -11.90 1.12 -1.76
CA SER A 74 -10.53 1.10 -2.22
C SER A 74 -10.44 0.19 -3.44
N PRO A 75 -9.71 0.60 -4.49
CA PRO A 75 -9.59 -0.23 -5.69
C PRO A 75 -9.01 -1.60 -5.30
N VAL A 76 -9.75 -2.66 -5.63
CA VAL A 76 -9.29 -4.02 -5.39
C VAL A 76 -8.13 -4.31 -6.33
N TRP A 77 -6.96 -4.61 -5.77
CA TRP A 77 -5.82 -5.03 -6.57
C TRP A 77 -6.08 -6.42 -7.16
N SER A 78 -6.13 -6.51 -8.48
CA SER A 78 -6.47 -7.72 -9.23
C SER A 78 -5.27 -8.63 -9.57
N GLY A 79 -4.05 -8.26 -9.20
CA GLY A 79 -2.83 -8.99 -9.58
C GLY A 79 -2.52 -10.25 -8.76
N LEU A 80 -3.47 -10.74 -7.94
CA LEU A 80 -3.24 -11.87 -7.05
C LEU A 80 -2.99 -13.19 -7.80
N SER A 81 -3.65 -13.38 -8.94
CA SER A 81 -3.40 -14.55 -9.81
C SER A 81 -1.95 -14.61 -10.26
N ASP A 82 -1.44 -13.49 -10.76
CA ASP A 82 -0.12 -13.39 -11.36
C ASP A 82 0.96 -13.51 -10.29
N LEU A 83 0.73 -12.92 -9.11
CA LEU A 83 1.62 -13.07 -7.95
C LEU A 83 1.70 -14.51 -7.43
N LYS A 84 0.70 -15.34 -7.70
CA LYS A 84 0.66 -16.77 -7.34
C LYS A 84 0.95 -17.68 -8.53
N SER A 85 1.35 -17.13 -9.67
CA SER A 85 1.61 -17.92 -10.87
C SER A 85 2.69 -18.97 -10.63
N ALA A 86 2.51 -20.14 -11.24
CA ALA A 86 3.55 -21.18 -11.31
C ALA A 86 4.62 -20.85 -12.37
N ASP A 87 4.31 -19.94 -13.30
CA ASP A 87 5.28 -19.38 -14.24
C ASP A 87 6.16 -18.35 -13.52
N GLU A 88 7.46 -18.62 -13.45
CA GLU A 88 8.44 -17.84 -12.68
C GLU A 88 8.52 -16.38 -13.17
N ASP A 89 8.56 -16.16 -14.49
CA ASP A 89 8.66 -14.83 -15.07
C ASP A 89 7.42 -13.99 -14.75
N THR A 90 6.23 -14.58 -14.86
CA THR A 90 4.96 -13.95 -14.48
C THR A 90 4.94 -13.60 -13.00
N GLN A 91 5.36 -14.53 -12.12
CA GLN A 91 5.38 -14.32 -10.68
C GLN A 91 6.35 -13.19 -10.30
N LEU A 92 7.58 -13.22 -10.84
CA LEU A 92 8.61 -12.22 -10.59
C LEU A 92 8.18 -10.85 -11.11
N PHE A 93 7.57 -10.78 -12.29
CA PHE A 93 7.06 -9.53 -12.85
C PHE A 93 5.93 -8.93 -12.01
N ALA A 94 4.99 -9.76 -11.54
CA ALA A 94 3.91 -9.33 -10.65
C ALA A 94 4.46 -8.80 -9.32
N PHE A 95 5.40 -9.52 -8.70
CA PHE A 95 6.07 -9.11 -7.48
C PHE A 95 6.82 -7.77 -7.65
N TYR A 96 7.65 -7.66 -8.69
CA TYR A 96 8.40 -6.45 -9.00
C TYR A 96 7.48 -5.25 -9.23
N SER A 97 6.42 -5.44 -10.03
CA SER A 97 5.44 -4.40 -10.32
C SER A 97 4.75 -3.92 -9.05
N LEU A 98 4.38 -4.84 -8.16
CA LEU A 98 3.75 -4.51 -6.88
C LEU A 98 4.68 -3.68 -5.98
N VAL A 99 5.94 -4.09 -5.83
CA VAL A 99 6.96 -3.34 -5.06
C VAL A 99 7.25 -1.96 -5.67
N ARG A 100 7.29 -1.87 -7.01
CA ARG A 100 7.48 -0.60 -7.73
C ARG A 100 6.33 0.37 -7.48
N CYS A 101 5.08 -0.12 -7.53
CA CYS A 101 3.90 0.67 -7.21
C CYS A 101 3.91 1.14 -5.75
N LEU A 102 4.27 0.25 -4.81
CA LEU A 102 4.38 0.58 -3.39
C LEU A 102 5.37 1.74 -3.18
N ARG A 103 6.56 1.66 -3.79
CA ARG A 103 7.57 2.73 -3.72
C ARG A 103 7.03 4.07 -4.22
N ARG A 104 6.35 4.06 -5.38
CA ARG A 104 5.78 5.28 -5.98
C ARG A 104 4.72 5.91 -5.06
N ASP A 105 3.83 5.08 -4.54
CA ASP A 105 2.70 5.55 -3.75
C ASP A 105 3.14 5.99 -2.35
N THR A 106 4.13 5.32 -1.74
CA THR A 106 4.78 5.80 -0.50
C THR A 106 5.45 7.16 -0.71
N HIS A 107 6.17 7.37 -1.82
CA HIS A 107 6.76 8.68 -2.12
C HIS A 107 5.69 9.77 -2.28
N LYS A 108 4.55 9.43 -2.90
CA LYS A 108 3.41 10.34 -3.05
C LYS A 108 2.81 10.70 -1.69
N ILE A 109 2.62 9.72 -0.79
CA ILE A 109 2.14 9.96 0.57
C ILE A 109 3.10 10.87 1.34
N ASP A 110 4.41 10.59 1.30
CA ASP A 110 5.43 11.41 1.96
C ASP A 110 5.46 12.85 1.41
N THR A 111 5.30 13.01 0.10
CA THR A 111 5.25 14.34 -0.54
C THR A 111 4.03 15.15 -0.09
N PHE A 112 2.86 14.52 0.05
CA PHE A 112 1.63 15.19 0.44
C PHE A 112 1.52 15.45 1.96
N LEU A 113 2.32 14.75 2.76
CA LEU A 113 2.38 14.94 4.22
C LEU A 113 3.31 16.07 4.66
N LYS A 114 4.28 16.44 3.82
CA LYS A 114 5.25 17.52 4.08
C LYS A 114 4.68 18.88 3.69
#